data_AF-A0A538KN84-F1
#
_entry.id   AF-A0A538KN84-F1
#
_cell.length_a   1.000
_cell.length_b   1.000
_cell.length_c   1.000
_cell.angle_alpha   90.00
_cell.angle_beta   90.00
_cell.angle_gamma   90.00
#
_symmetry.space_group_name_H-M   'P 1'
#
loop_
_entity.id
_entity.type
_entity.pdbx_description
1 polymer ?
#
loop_
_entity_poly.entity_id
_entity_poly.type
_entity_poly.pdbx_seq_one_letter_code
_entity_poly.pdbx_strand_id
1 'polypeptide(L)'
;MRRIALYGLGLLLALVIALTYATSSRAKSGGPVSHTCSVTDRAFIDGAKTNVDAVDLWGQQYLDGDTGAADVAAESARAAKIVGATSPTDPSLGQTRILLVAMFTAYGKAMEQRAKHQDAGDHIFHAYGLANFAHDVLLKAEPALAKRGCDVSPLL
;
A
#
# COMPACT_ATOMS: atom_id res chain seq x y z
N MET A 1 14.74 42.66 -34.86
CA MET A 1 14.25 43.08 -33.52
C MET A 1 12.94 42.40 -33.10
N ARG A 2 11.92 42.24 -33.98
CA ARG A 2 10.61 41.62 -33.63
C ARG A 2 10.66 40.14 -33.20
N ARG A 3 11.59 39.35 -33.72
CA ARG A 3 11.72 37.91 -33.40
C ARG A 3 12.40 37.64 -32.05
N ILE A 4 13.37 38.46 -31.65
CA ILE A 4 14.09 38.32 -30.37
C ILE A 4 13.15 38.59 -29.18
N ALA A 5 12.21 39.53 -29.34
CA ALA A 5 11.18 39.81 -28.33
C ALA A 5 10.20 38.64 -28.11
N LEU A 6 9.88 37.88 -29.16
CA LEU A 6 8.99 36.71 -29.07
C LEU A 6 9.65 35.52 -28.36
N TYR A 7 10.95 35.28 -28.58
CA TYR A 7 11.69 34.23 -27.87
C TYR A 7 11.92 34.59 -26.39
N GLY A 8 12.18 35.86 -26.07
CA GLY A 8 12.33 36.33 -24.69
C GLY A 8 11.05 36.20 -23.87
N LEU A 9 9.88 36.47 -24.47
CA LEU A 9 8.58 36.34 -23.80
C LEU A 9 8.20 34.86 -23.57
N GLY A 10 8.50 33.98 -24.53
CA GLY A 10 8.26 32.54 -24.40
C GLY A 10 9.10 31.88 -23.31
N LEU A 11 10.37 32.29 -23.17
CA LEU A 11 11.27 31.78 -22.12
C LEU A 11 10.81 32.21 -20.73
N LEU A 12 10.34 33.47 -20.60
CA LEU A 12 9.81 33.99 -19.34
C LEU A 12 8.52 33.28 -18.91
N LEU A 13 7.60 33.00 -19.85
CA LEU A 13 6.39 32.23 -19.53
C LEU A 13 6.70 30.80 -19.07
N ALA A 14 7.65 30.12 -19.75
CA ALA A 14 8.05 28.77 -19.38
C ALA A 14 8.68 28.72 -17.97
N LEU A 15 9.48 29.73 -17.60
CA LEU A 15 10.09 29.85 -16.27
C LEU A 15 9.05 30.11 -15.18
N VAL A 16 8.02 30.93 -15.44
CA VAL A 16 6.95 31.20 -14.47
C VAL A 16 6.09 29.95 -14.23
N ILE A 17 5.77 29.21 -15.29
CA ILE A 17 5.01 27.95 -15.17
C ILE A 17 5.83 26.90 -14.38
N ALA A 18 7.13 26.77 -14.66
CA ALA A 18 8.01 25.86 -13.91
C ALA A 18 8.09 26.23 -12.42
N LEU A 19 8.11 27.53 -12.08
CA LEU A 19 8.10 28.00 -10.68
C LEU A 19 6.79 27.67 -9.96
N THR A 20 5.64 27.74 -10.65
CA THR A 20 4.34 27.38 -10.05
C THR A 20 4.21 25.87 -9.76
N TYR A 21 4.81 25.01 -10.58
CA TYR A 21 4.87 23.56 -10.31
C TYR A 21 5.84 23.21 -9.17
N ALA A 22 6.97 23.91 -9.07
CA ALA A 22 7.94 23.69 -8.00
C ALA A 22 7.42 24.11 -6.61
N THR A 23 6.55 25.13 -6.55
CA THR A 23 6.04 25.68 -5.27
C THR A 23 4.77 25.00 -4.77
N SER A 24 3.99 24.37 -5.65
CA SER A 24 2.78 23.61 -5.29
C SER A 24 3.07 22.16 -4.86
N SER A 25 4.29 21.66 -5.11
CA SER A 25 4.71 20.30 -4.75
C SER A 25 5.28 20.17 -3.33
N ARG A 26 5.16 21.20 -2.49
CA ARG A 26 5.53 21.08 -1.07
C ARG A 26 4.49 20.21 -0.39
N ALA A 27 4.74 18.90 -0.38
CA ALA A 27 4.07 17.94 0.48
C ALA A 27 3.94 18.60 1.85
N LYS A 28 2.69 18.83 2.29
CA LYS A 28 2.39 19.37 3.59
C LYS A 28 3.06 18.44 4.59
N SER A 29 4.20 18.84 5.13
CA SER A 29 4.91 18.10 6.15
C SER A 29 3.94 18.01 7.31
N GLY A 30 3.25 16.87 7.41
CA GLY A 30 2.29 16.62 8.46
C GLY A 30 2.99 16.90 9.79
N GLY A 31 2.31 17.63 10.68
CA GLY A 31 2.79 17.75 12.05
C GLY A 31 3.00 16.35 12.68
N PRO A 32 3.55 16.29 13.90
CA PRO A 32 3.83 15.01 14.56
C PRO A 32 2.59 14.10 14.51
N VAL A 33 2.75 12.90 13.93
CA VAL A 33 1.67 11.91 13.89
C VAL A 33 1.40 11.47 15.32
N SER A 34 0.18 11.71 15.81
CA SER A 34 -0.24 11.19 17.10
C SER A 34 -0.65 9.74 16.93
N HIS A 35 0.18 8.84 17.43
CA HIS A 35 -0.09 7.41 17.38
C HIS A 35 -1.18 6.99 18.37
N THR A 36 -1.76 5.80 18.28
CA THR A 36 -2.65 5.24 19.32
C THR A 36 -2.44 3.73 19.43
N CYS A 37 -3.00 3.13 20.48
CA CYS A 37 -3.11 1.68 20.58
C CYS A 37 -4.42 1.31 21.27
N SER A 38 -5.52 1.45 20.53
CA SER A 38 -6.86 1.06 20.97
C SER A 38 -7.08 -0.46 20.86
N VAL A 39 -8.29 -0.91 21.22
CA VAL A 39 -8.72 -2.29 20.98
C VAL A 39 -8.86 -2.56 19.48
N THR A 40 -9.31 -1.58 18.70
CA THR A 40 -9.47 -1.75 17.24
C THR A 40 -8.13 -1.72 16.51
N ASP A 41 -7.12 -1.03 17.04
CA ASP A 41 -5.74 -1.08 16.56
C ASP A 41 -5.16 -2.50 16.69
N ARG A 42 -5.31 -3.12 17.86
CA ARG A 42 -4.86 -4.51 18.11
C ARG A 42 -5.62 -5.52 17.26
N ALA A 43 -6.95 -5.41 17.20
CA ALA A 43 -7.76 -6.27 16.36
C ALA A 43 -7.39 -6.16 14.87
N PHE A 44 -7.01 -4.96 14.40
CA PHE A 44 -6.47 -4.78 13.06
C PHE A 44 -5.13 -5.51 12.89
N ILE A 45 -4.18 -5.35 13.81
CA ILE A 45 -2.86 -6.01 13.73
C ILE A 45 -3.00 -7.52 13.67
N ASP A 46 -3.79 -8.11 14.58
CA ASP A 46 -4.02 -9.56 14.65
C ASP A 46 -4.69 -10.07 13.36
N GLY A 47 -5.70 -9.34 12.88
CA GLY A 47 -6.41 -9.65 11.64
C GLY A 47 -5.51 -9.52 10.42
N ALA A 48 -4.71 -8.47 10.32
CA ALA A 48 -3.76 -8.26 9.24
C ALA A 48 -2.73 -9.38 9.20
N LYS A 49 -2.11 -9.71 10.34
CA LYS A 49 -1.11 -10.78 10.44
C LYS A 49 -1.69 -12.11 9.96
N THR A 50 -2.83 -12.49 10.50
CA THR A 50 -3.51 -13.75 10.15
C THR A 50 -3.79 -13.85 8.65
N ASN A 51 -4.21 -12.76 8.02
CA ASN A 51 -4.58 -12.76 6.60
C ASN A 51 -3.36 -12.63 5.67
N VAL A 52 -2.28 -11.97 6.09
CA VAL A 52 -1.00 -11.99 5.37
C VAL A 52 -0.44 -13.41 5.38
N ASP A 53 -0.37 -14.05 6.55
CA ASP A 53 0.11 -15.43 6.70
C ASP A 53 -0.73 -16.42 5.89
N ALA A 54 -2.06 -16.24 5.89
CA ALA A 54 -2.96 -17.08 5.10
C ALA A 54 -2.67 -16.92 3.59
N VAL A 55 -2.62 -15.70 3.08
CA VAL A 55 -2.36 -15.48 1.64
C VAL A 55 -0.98 -16.00 1.23
N ASP A 56 0.04 -15.85 2.08
CA ASP A 56 1.37 -16.44 1.83
C ASP A 56 1.29 -17.97 1.75
N LEU A 57 0.63 -18.62 2.71
CA LEU A 57 0.43 -20.07 2.70
C LEU A 57 -0.28 -20.58 1.44
N TRP A 58 -1.35 -19.90 1.02
CA TRP A 58 -2.05 -20.24 -0.24
C TRP A 58 -1.17 -19.98 -1.47
N GLY A 59 -0.35 -18.93 -1.45
CA GLY A 59 0.65 -18.65 -2.46
C GLY A 59 1.68 -19.78 -2.58
N GLN A 60 2.20 -20.28 -1.46
CA GLN A 60 3.13 -21.42 -1.44
C GLN A 60 2.48 -22.69 -1.97
N GLN A 61 1.26 -23.03 -1.52
CA GLN A 61 0.53 -24.19 -2.06
C GLN A 61 0.33 -24.10 -3.57
N TYR A 62 0.15 -22.90 -4.12
CA TYR A 62 0.03 -22.72 -5.56
C TYR A 62 1.37 -22.96 -6.28
N LEU A 63 2.48 -22.50 -5.70
CA LEU A 63 3.81 -22.75 -6.24
C LEU A 63 4.18 -24.24 -6.18
N ASP A 64 3.73 -24.95 -5.14
CA ASP A 64 3.94 -26.38 -4.96
C ASP A 64 3.00 -27.23 -5.84
N GLY A 65 1.95 -26.62 -6.41
CA GLY A 65 0.96 -27.28 -7.26
C GLY A 65 -0.20 -27.96 -6.51
N ASP A 66 -0.30 -27.72 -5.20
CA ASP A 66 -1.33 -28.27 -4.32
C ASP A 66 -2.67 -27.54 -4.42
N THR A 67 -2.68 -26.32 -4.96
CA THR A 67 -3.90 -25.52 -5.16
C THR A 67 -3.92 -24.76 -6.48
N GLY A 68 -5.10 -24.34 -6.92
CA GLY A 68 -5.28 -23.61 -8.16
C GLY A 68 -5.14 -22.10 -7.99
N ALA A 69 -4.79 -21.39 -9.07
CA ALA A 69 -4.72 -19.93 -9.05
C ALA A 69 -6.06 -19.26 -8.69
N ALA A 70 -7.18 -19.86 -9.07
CA ALA A 70 -8.51 -19.35 -8.70
C ALA A 70 -8.78 -19.41 -7.19
N ASP A 71 -8.22 -20.40 -6.48
CA ASP A 71 -8.38 -20.54 -5.04
C ASP A 71 -7.56 -19.48 -4.29
N VAL A 72 -6.34 -19.21 -4.76
CA VAL A 72 -5.50 -18.11 -4.24
C VAL A 72 -6.16 -16.75 -4.49
N ALA A 73 -6.79 -16.55 -5.65
CA ALA A 73 -7.56 -15.34 -5.93
C ALA A 73 -8.73 -15.17 -4.94
N ALA A 74 -9.47 -16.25 -4.67
CA ALA A 74 -10.56 -16.24 -3.72
C ALA A 74 -10.08 -15.97 -2.28
N GLU A 75 -8.96 -16.53 -1.85
CA GLU A 75 -8.36 -16.22 -0.55
C GLU A 75 -7.93 -14.75 -0.46
N SER A 76 -7.27 -14.24 -1.50
CA SER A 76 -6.85 -12.83 -1.54
C SER A 76 -8.05 -11.89 -1.43
N ALA A 77 -9.17 -12.21 -2.09
CA ALA A 77 -10.41 -11.44 -1.96
C ALA A 77 -11.02 -11.54 -0.55
N ARG A 78 -10.94 -12.71 0.11
CA ARG A 78 -11.36 -12.88 1.52
C ARG A 78 -10.51 -12.02 2.45
N ALA A 79 -9.19 -12.06 2.30
CA ALA A 79 -8.25 -11.25 3.08
C ALA A 79 -8.52 -9.76 2.93
N ALA A 80 -8.71 -9.27 1.70
CA ALA A 80 -9.06 -7.88 1.42
C ALA A 80 -10.36 -7.47 2.14
N LYS A 81 -11.38 -8.34 2.14
CA LYS A 81 -12.66 -8.08 2.82
C LYS A 81 -12.50 -8.04 4.34
N ILE A 82 -11.80 -9.00 4.93
CA ILE A 82 -11.62 -9.11 6.39
C ILE A 82 -10.82 -7.92 6.91
N VAL A 83 -9.65 -7.66 6.31
CA VAL A 83 -8.79 -6.54 6.70
C VAL A 83 -9.50 -5.21 6.41
N GLY A 84 -10.20 -5.10 5.29
CA GLY A 84 -10.99 -3.91 4.95
C GLY A 84 -12.14 -3.62 5.90
N ALA A 85 -12.70 -4.64 6.58
CA ALA A 85 -13.77 -4.45 7.56
C ALA A 85 -13.29 -3.93 8.92
N THR A 86 -11.97 -3.88 9.16
CA THR A 86 -11.40 -3.30 10.38
C THR A 86 -11.44 -1.77 10.35
N SER A 87 -11.27 -1.14 11.52
CA SER A 87 -11.26 0.31 11.67
C SER A 87 -10.25 0.73 12.74
N PRO A 88 -8.93 0.62 12.47
CA PRO A 88 -7.91 1.10 13.38
C PRO A 88 -8.05 2.62 13.56
N THR A 89 -7.77 3.08 14.77
CA THR A 89 -7.77 4.50 15.16
C THR A 89 -6.42 5.15 14.95
N ASP A 90 -5.34 4.38 14.95
CA ASP A 90 -4.00 4.90 14.68
C ASP A 90 -3.87 5.28 13.20
N PRO A 91 -3.38 6.50 12.87
CA PRO A 91 -3.27 6.94 11.48
C PRO A 91 -2.38 6.06 10.61
N SER A 92 -1.28 5.53 11.15
CA SER A 92 -0.36 4.67 10.41
C SER A 92 -0.94 3.27 10.19
N LEU A 93 -1.68 2.73 11.17
CA LEU A 93 -2.44 1.49 10.99
C LEU A 93 -3.59 1.68 9.99
N GLY A 94 -4.27 2.83 10.01
CA GLY A 94 -5.28 3.20 9.01
C GLY A 94 -4.72 3.25 7.58
N GLN A 95 -3.53 3.82 7.42
CA GLN A 95 -2.83 3.83 6.12
C GLN A 95 -2.40 2.41 5.72
N THR A 96 -1.84 1.64 6.65
CA THR A 96 -1.44 0.25 6.43
C THR A 96 -2.63 -0.60 5.97
N ARG A 97 -3.80 -0.46 6.60
CA ARG A 97 -5.03 -1.13 6.18
C ARG A 97 -5.37 -0.87 4.71
N ILE A 98 -5.28 0.38 4.26
CA ILE A 98 -5.57 0.74 2.86
C ILE A 98 -4.58 0.04 1.92
N LEU A 99 -3.29 0.06 2.26
CA LEU A 99 -2.23 -0.56 1.47
C LEU A 99 -2.39 -2.08 1.40
N LEU A 100 -2.68 -2.75 2.52
CA LEU A 100 -2.91 -4.20 2.56
C LEU A 100 -4.16 -4.61 1.75
N VAL A 101 -5.27 -3.87 1.86
CA VAL A 101 -6.47 -4.14 1.04
C VAL A 101 -6.15 -4.02 -0.45
N ALA A 102 -5.39 -2.99 -0.83
CA ALA A 102 -4.96 -2.81 -2.21
C ALA A 102 -4.00 -3.92 -2.66
N MET A 103 -3.06 -4.33 -1.80
CA MET A 103 -2.12 -5.42 -2.04
C MET A 103 -2.85 -6.73 -2.32
N PHE A 104 -3.76 -7.14 -1.42
CA PHE A 104 -4.57 -8.35 -1.60
C PHE A 104 -5.42 -8.28 -2.86
N THR A 105 -6.00 -7.12 -3.17
CA THR A 105 -6.79 -6.94 -4.40
C THR A 105 -5.92 -7.07 -5.65
N ALA A 106 -4.72 -6.51 -5.64
CA ALA A 106 -3.78 -6.61 -6.76
C ALA A 106 -3.31 -8.05 -6.95
N TYR A 107 -2.95 -8.74 -5.87
CA TYR A 107 -2.52 -10.13 -5.92
C TYR A 107 -3.65 -11.06 -6.39
N GLY A 108 -4.87 -10.87 -5.88
CA GLY A 108 -6.04 -11.61 -6.34
C GLY A 108 -6.28 -11.48 -7.84
N LYS A 109 -6.19 -10.25 -8.40
CA LYS A 109 -6.29 -10.02 -9.85
C LYS A 109 -5.18 -10.72 -10.63
N ALA A 110 -3.96 -10.74 -10.09
CA ALA A 110 -2.86 -11.46 -10.70
C ALA A 110 -3.17 -12.96 -10.80
N MET A 111 -3.73 -13.53 -9.74
CA MET A 111 -4.10 -14.93 -9.68
C MET A 111 -5.31 -15.26 -10.57
N GLU A 112 -6.27 -14.35 -10.72
CA GLU A 112 -7.34 -14.47 -11.72
C GLU A 112 -6.80 -14.50 -13.16
N GLN A 113 -5.77 -13.69 -13.46
CA GLN A 113 -5.10 -13.72 -14.76
C GLN A 113 -4.35 -15.03 -14.98
N ARG A 114 -3.63 -15.52 -13.97
CA ARG A 114 -2.97 -16.85 -14.02
C ARG A 114 -3.97 -17.97 -14.27
N ALA A 115 -5.12 -17.95 -13.60
CA ALA A 115 -6.19 -18.93 -13.82
C ALA A 115 -6.75 -18.92 -15.26
N LYS A 116 -6.64 -17.78 -15.96
CA LYS A 116 -7.03 -17.61 -17.36
C LYS A 116 -5.85 -17.80 -18.34
N HIS A 117 -4.70 -18.25 -17.86
CA HIS A 117 -3.44 -18.34 -18.63
C HIS A 117 -3.01 -17.01 -19.28
N GLN A 118 -3.35 -15.89 -18.63
CA GLN A 118 -2.95 -14.55 -19.03
C GLN A 118 -1.69 -14.11 -18.27
N ASP A 119 -1.04 -13.06 -18.77
CA ASP A 119 0.06 -12.43 -18.06
C ASP A 119 -0.46 -11.75 -16.79
N ALA A 120 0.27 -11.97 -15.69
CA ALA A 120 -0.03 -11.49 -14.35
C ALA A 120 1.06 -10.56 -13.80
N GLY A 121 2.14 -10.32 -14.57
CA GLY A 121 3.35 -9.63 -14.11
C GLY A 121 3.06 -8.27 -13.46
N ASP A 122 2.28 -7.42 -14.13
CA ASP A 122 1.95 -6.07 -13.64
C ASP A 122 1.21 -6.09 -12.29
N HIS A 123 0.29 -7.06 -12.13
CA HIS A 123 -0.49 -7.18 -10.90
C HIS A 123 0.33 -7.76 -9.74
N ILE A 124 1.23 -8.71 -10.03
CA ILE A 124 2.21 -9.21 -9.05
C ILE A 124 3.12 -8.06 -8.60
N PHE A 125 3.67 -7.30 -9.54
CA PHE A 125 4.56 -6.17 -9.24
C PHE A 125 3.85 -5.11 -8.39
N HIS A 126 2.61 -4.76 -8.74
CA HIS A 126 1.82 -3.84 -7.92
C HIS A 126 1.54 -4.37 -6.52
N ALA A 127 1.18 -5.65 -6.37
CA ALA A 127 0.97 -6.23 -5.05
C ALA A 127 2.24 -6.13 -4.19
N TYR A 128 3.40 -6.51 -4.76
CA TYR A 128 4.67 -6.41 -4.06
C TYR A 128 5.04 -4.97 -3.66
N GLY A 129 4.83 -4.01 -4.56
CA GLY A 129 5.04 -2.59 -4.27
C GLY A 129 4.17 -2.09 -3.11
N LEU A 130 2.89 -2.48 -3.08
CA LEU A 130 1.96 -2.13 -2.01
C LEU A 130 2.33 -2.77 -0.67
N ALA A 131 2.81 -4.03 -0.68
CA ALA A 131 3.33 -4.70 0.50
C ALA A 131 4.51 -3.94 1.11
N ASN A 132 5.48 -3.53 0.28
CA ASN A 132 6.63 -2.76 0.74
C ASN A 132 6.24 -1.38 1.27
N PHE A 133 5.26 -0.70 0.65
CA PHE A 133 4.77 0.55 1.20
C PHE A 133 4.07 0.37 2.56
N ALA A 134 3.33 -0.74 2.75
CA ALA A 134 2.76 -1.07 4.06
C ALA A 134 3.86 -1.32 5.10
N HIS A 135 4.89 -2.10 4.74
CA HIS A 135 6.07 -2.34 5.57
C HIS A 135 6.76 -1.02 5.95
N ASP A 136 7.03 -0.13 5.00
CA ASP A 136 7.67 1.16 5.26
C ASP A 136 6.88 2.07 6.22
N VAL A 137 5.55 2.04 6.11
CA VAL A 137 4.66 2.79 7.02
C VAL A 137 4.77 2.22 8.43
N LEU A 138 4.69 0.90 8.58
CA LEU A 138 4.78 0.23 9.87
C LEU A 138 6.17 0.39 10.49
N LEU A 139 7.24 0.22 9.71
CA LEU A 139 8.62 0.33 10.19
C LEU A 139 8.91 1.72 10.77
N LYS A 140 8.37 2.77 10.15
CA LYS A 140 8.49 4.16 10.66
C LYS A 140 7.68 4.39 11.93
N ALA A 141 6.52 3.73 12.06
CA ALA A 141 5.60 3.90 13.18
C ALA A 141 5.92 3.01 14.38
N GLU A 142 6.63 1.89 14.17
CA GLU A 142 6.88 0.84 15.15
C GLU A 142 7.32 1.39 16.51
N PRO A 143 8.34 2.28 16.63
CA PRO A 143 8.80 2.71 17.96
C PRO A 143 7.75 3.49 18.74
N ALA A 144 6.87 4.21 18.04
CA ALA A 144 5.81 5.00 18.65
C ALA A 144 4.58 4.15 19.00
N LEU A 145 4.27 3.15 18.19
CA LEU A 145 3.22 2.16 18.43
C LEU A 145 3.59 1.23 19.59
N ALA A 146 4.82 0.73 19.62
CA ALA A 146 5.33 -0.14 20.68
C ALA A 146 5.28 0.54 22.05
N LYS A 147 5.67 1.82 22.14
CA LYS A 147 5.53 2.64 23.36
C LYS A 147 4.09 2.77 23.85
N ARG A 148 3.10 2.62 22.97
CA ARG A 148 1.66 2.65 23.30
C ARG A 148 1.09 1.26 23.52
N GLY A 149 1.88 0.20 23.38
CA GLY A 149 1.50 -1.19 23.64
C GLY A 149 0.94 -1.95 22.43
N CYS A 150 1.18 -1.44 21.21
CA CYS A 150 0.86 -2.14 19.97
C CYS A 150 2.16 -2.65 19.35
N ASP A 151 2.32 -3.97 19.28
CA ASP A 151 3.45 -4.62 18.63
C ASP A 151 3.09 -4.91 17.17
N VAL A 152 3.82 -4.28 16.25
CA VAL A 152 3.65 -4.47 14.80
C VAL A 152 4.76 -5.32 14.19
N SER A 153 5.71 -5.81 14.99
CA SER A 153 6.83 -6.65 14.51
C SER A 153 6.39 -7.87 13.69
N PRO A 154 5.25 -8.53 13.98
CA PRO A 154 4.78 -9.64 13.16
C PRO A 154 4.34 -9.27 11.73
N LEU A 155 4.25 -7.98 11.40
CA LEU A 155 3.88 -7.45 10.09
C LEU A 155 5.06 -6.81 9.35
N LEU A 156 6.28 -6.91 9.92
CA LEU A 156 7.52 -6.41 9.33
C LEU A 156 8.32 -7.56 8.74
#